data_AF-A0A537XHU1-F1
#
_entry.id   AF-A0A537XHU1-F1
#
_cell.length_a   1.000
_cell.length_b   1.000
_cell.length_c   1.000
_cell.angle_alpha   90.00
_cell.angle_beta   90.00
_cell.angle_gamma   90.00
#
_symmetry.space_group_name_H-M   'P 1'
#
loop_
_entity.id
_entity.type
_entity.pdbx_description
1 polymer ?
#
loop_
_entity_poly.entity_id
_entity_poly.type
_entity_poly.pdbx_seq_one_letter_code
_entity_poly.pdbx_strand_id
1 'polypeptide(L)'
;HEAWQRRLVEAGARPTPIIDRFYFRSIYFREPSGVLFEIATIGPGFAADEDQAHLGESLSLPPAFEHLRGQLEGILTPLPDPRRNLVKGLMR
;
A
#
# COMPACT_ATOMS: atom_id res chain seq x y z
N HIS A 1 -11.55 -10.68 6.75
CA HIS A 1 -10.15 -11.14 6.83
C HIS A 1 -9.90 -12.25 7.83
N GLU A 2 -10.49 -12.22 9.02
CA GLU A 2 -10.32 -13.30 10.02
C GLU A 2 -10.70 -14.69 9.50
N ALA A 3 -11.76 -14.79 8.70
CA ALA A 3 -12.14 -16.06 8.08
C ALA A 3 -11.04 -16.64 7.18
N TRP A 4 -10.31 -15.79 6.44
CA TRP A 4 -9.18 -16.23 5.63
C TRP A 4 -7.99 -16.65 6.48
N GLN A 5 -7.69 -15.89 7.54
CA GLN A 5 -6.63 -16.26 8.48
C GLN A 5 -6.90 -17.63 9.13
N ARG A 6 -8.14 -17.87 9.60
CA ARG A 6 -8.54 -19.16 10.16
C ARG A 6 -8.39 -20.30 9.17
N ARG A 7 -8.89 -20.14 7.93
CA ARG A 7 -8.74 -21.15 6.87
C ARG A 7 -7.28 -21.48 6.57
N LEU A 8 -6.40 -20.49 6.58
CA LEU A 8 -4.97 -20.71 6.37
C LEU A 8 -4.34 -21.50 7.52
N VAL A 9 -4.70 -21.19 8.77
CA VAL A 9 -4.25 -21.96 9.94
C VAL A 9 -4.77 -23.41 9.87
N GLU A 10 -6.05 -23.60 9.55
CA GLU A 10 -6.67 -24.92 9.38
C GLU A 10 -6.01 -25.73 8.26
N ALA A 11 -5.54 -25.07 7.21
CA ALA A 11 -4.78 -25.67 6.11
C ALA A 11 -3.29 -25.93 6.44
N GLY A 12 -2.86 -25.69 7.69
CA GLY A 12 -1.48 -25.93 8.13
C GLY A 12 -0.48 -24.82 7.82
N ALA A 13 -0.94 -23.70 7.25
CA ALA A 13 -0.09 -22.53 7.05
C ALA A 13 0.12 -21.77 8.37
N ARG A 14 1.11 -20.87 8.38
CA ARG A 14 1.42 -19.98 9.51
C ARG A 14 1.26 -18.51 9.08
N PRO A 15 0.02 -18.02 8.95
CA PRO A 15 -0.20 -16.64 8.54
C PRO A 15 0.20 -15.66 9.65
N THR A 16 0.53 -14.43 9.26
CA THR A 16 0.69 -13.31 10.20
C THR A 16 -0.64 -12.98 10.91
N PRO A 17 -0.61 -12.20 12.01
CA PRO A 17 -1.77 -11.42 12.42
C PRO A 17 -2.34 -10.59 11.25
N ILE A 18 -3.59 -10.15 11.36
CA ILE A 18 -4.15 -9.16 10.43
C ILE A 18 -3.42 -7.83 10.65
N ILE A 19 -2.82 -7.30 9.59
CA ILE A 19 -2.07 -6.05 9.63
C ILE A 19 -2.92 -4.95 8.97
N ASP A 20 -2.99 -3.80 9.64
CA ASP A 20 -3.57 -2.59 9.06
C ASP A 20 -2.51 -1.87 8.22
N ARG A 21 -2.77 -1.73 6.92
CA ARG A 21 -1.90 -1.05 5.95
C ARG A 21 -2.45 0.31 5.56
N PHE A 22 -3.36 0.87 6.36
CA PHE A 22 -4.08 2.12 6.13
C PHE A 22 -5.07 2.06 4.95
N TYR A 23 -4.59 1.73 3.75
CA TYR A 23 -5.41 1.59 2.53
C TYR A 23 -6.17 0.27 2.43
N PHE A 24 -5.69 -0.76 3.13
CA PHE A 24 -6.28 -2.09 3.18
C PHE A 24 -5.81 -2.83 4.43
N ARG A 25 -6.39 -3.99 4.69
CA ARG A 25 -5.91 -4.94 5.68
C ARG A 25 -5.32 -6.15 4.98
N SER A 26 -4.24 -6.71 5.52
CA SER A 26 -3.63 -7.89 4.93
C SER A 26 -3.19 -8.95 5.92
N ILE A 27 -3.09 -10.17 5.40
CA ILE A 27 -2.44 -11.31 6.04
C ILE A 27 -1.42 -11.88 5.06
N TYR A 28 -0.25 -12.26 5.58
CA TYR A 28 0.83 -12.86 4.80
C TYR A 28 1.03 -14.31 5.24
N PHE A 29 1.33 -15.20 4.31
CA PHE A 29 1.71 -16.58 4.60
C PHE A 29 2.59 -17.12 3.48
N ARG A 30 3.38 -18.16 3.78
CA ARG A 30 4.12 -18.90 2.74
C ARG A 30 3.34 -20.14 2.36
N GLU A 31 3.19 -20.36 1.06
CA GLU A 31 2.69 -21.65 0.54
C GLU A 31 3.80 -22.73 0.61
N PRO A 32 3.50 -24.03 0.44
CA PRO A 32 4.45 -25.13 0.64
C PRO A 32 5.80 -25.02 -0.11
N SER A 33 5.83 -24.46 -1.32
CA SER A 33 7.06 -24.22 -2.09
C SER A 33 7.82 -22.95 -1.66
N GLY A 34 7.32 -22.24 -0.64
CA GLY A 34 8.00 -21.13 0.02
C GLY A 34 7.65 -19.75 -0.54
N VAL A 35 6.80 -19.63 -1.57
CA VAL A 35 6.37 -18.34 -2.12
C VAL A 35 5.54 -17.58 -1.08
N LEU A 36 5.82 -16.28 -0.92
CA LEU A 36 5.08 -15.41 -0.02
C LEU A 36 3.82 -14.90 -0.71
N PHE A 37 2.68 -15.25 -0.15
CA PHE A 37 1.37 -14.78 -0.59
C PHE A 37 0.82 -13.73 0.38
N GLU A 38 0.00 -12.83 -0.16
CA GLU A 38 -0.76 -11.83 0.57
C GLU A 38 -2.24 -11.94 0.21
N ILE A 39 -3.10 -11.89 1.23
CA ILE A 39 -4.55 -11.71 1.04
C ILE A 39 -4.92 -10.33 1.59
N ALA A 40 -5.27 -9.41 0.70
CA ALA A 40 -5.62 -8.02 1.01
C ALA A 40 -7.13 -7.75 0.89
N THR A 41 -7.66 -6.78 1.67
CA THR A 41 -9.03 -6.27 1.46
C THR A 41 -9.08 -5.42 0.19
N ILE A 42 -10.27 -5.30 -0.41
CA ILE A 42 -10.52 -4.37 -1.53
C ILE A 42 -10.47 -2.91 -1.04
N GLY A 43 -11.09 -2.62 0.11
CA GLY A 43 -11.18 -1.26 0.66
C GLY A 43 -10.36 -1.07 1.94
N PRO A 44 -10.25 0.17 2.44
CA PRO A 44 -10.91 1.39 1.92
C PRO A 44 -10.39 1.90 0.56
N GLY A 45 -9.14 1.58 0.18
CA GLY A 45 -8.50 2.03 -1.06
C GLY A 45 -7.71 3.33 -0.89
N PHE A 46 -7.13 3.83 -1.98
CA PHE A 46 -6.21 4.96 -1.96
C PHE A 46 -6.88 6.34 -1.83
N ALA A 47 -8.19 6.44 -2.06
CA ALA A 47 -8.93 7.69 -1.82
C ALA A 47 -9.31 7.89 -0.33
N ALA A 48 -8.66 7.16 0.58
CA ALA A 48 -8.91 7.25 2.01
C ALA A 48 -8.34 8.54 2.64
N ASP A 49 -7.29 9.09 2.04
CA ASP A 49 -6.53 10.25 2.50
C ASP A 49 -6.25 11.29 1.39
N GLU A 50 -6.54 10.96 0.14
CA GLU A 50 -6.35 11.85 -1.02
C GLU A 50 -7.64 11.97 -1.84
N ASP A 51 -7.85 13.14 -2.46
CA ASP A 51 -8.88 13.30 -3.50
C ASP A 51 -8.52 12.42 -4.69
N GLN A 52 -9.50 11.69 -5.23
CA GLN A 52 -9.34 10.81 -6.38
C GLN A 52 -8.71 11.53 -7.59
N ALA A 53 -9.01 12.82 -7.79
CA ALA A 53 -8.47 13.61 -8.89
C ALA A 53 -6.95 13.89 -8.75
N HIS A 54 -6.41 13.82 -7.53
CA HIS A 54 -5.05 14.22 -7.18
C HIS A 54 -4.19 13.05 -6.65
N LEU A 55 -4.65 11.81 -6.81
CA LEU A 55 -3.94 10.62 -6.32
C LEU A 55 -2.49 10.56 -6.80
N GLY A 56 -1.59 10.30 -5.85
CA GLY A 56 -0.16 10.09 -6.12
C GLY A 56 0.58 11.34 -6.64
N GLU A 57 0.00 12.54 -6.49
CA GLU A 57 0.69 13.81 -6.78
C GLU A 57 1.66 14.22 -5.67
N SER A 58 1.52 13.66 -4.47
CA SER A 58 2.33 14.01 -3.31
C SER A 58 2.83 12.78 -2.54
N LEU A 59 3.79 12.99 -1.64
CA LEU A 59 4.22 11.96 -0.70
C LEU A 59 3.10 11.75 0.34
N SER A 60 2.35 10.64 0.21
CA SER A 60 1.41 10.23 1.25
C SER A 60 2.13 9.49 2.39
N LEU A 61 1.75 9.81 3.62
CA LEU A 61 2.18 9.13 4.84
C LEU A 61 0.93 8.71 5.63
N PRO A 62 0.88 7.49 6.19
CA PRO A 62 -0.18 7.14 7.12
C PRO A 62 -0.19 8.11 8.32
N PRO A 63 -1.35 8.44 8.90
CA PRO A 63 -1.48 9.46 9.94
C PRO A 63 -0.51 9.30 11.12
N ALA A 64 -0.18 8.05 11.49
CA ALA A 64 0.77 7.76 12.56
C ALA A 64 2.20 8.28 12.30
N PHE A 65 2.56 8.56 11.05
CA PHE A 65 3.90 8.96 10.61
C PHE A 65 3.97 10.39 10.08
N GLU A 66 2.87 11.14 10.07
CA GLU A 66 2.86 12.54 9.58
C GLU A 66 3.85 13.43 10.33
N HIS A 67 4.11 13.14 11.61
CA HIS A 67 5.13 13.84 12.40
C HIS A 67 6.56 13.73 11.83
N LEU A 68 6.82 12.74 10.95
CA LEU A 68 8.11 12.54 10.29
C LEU A 68 8.21 13.22 8.92
N ARG A 69 7.15 13.86 8.41
CA ARG A 69 7.09 14.40 7.04
C ARG A 69 8.29 15.28 6.70
N GLY A 70 8.60 16.28 7.53
CA GLY A 70 9.70 17.19 7.27
C GLY A 70 11.07 16.50 7.20
N GLN A 71 11.26 15.42 7.97
CA GLN A 71 12.47 14.61 7.88
C GLN A 71 12.49 13.77 6.60
N LEU A 72 11.38 13.10 6.28
CA LEU A 72 11.28 12.20 5.14
C LEU A 72 11.43 12.95 3.80
N GLU A 73 10.77 14.10 3.65
CA GLU A 73 10.89 14.95 2.46
C GLU A 73 12.32 15.48 2.25
N GLY A 74 13.12 15.59 3.32
CA GLY A 74 14.52 15.98 3.24
C GLY A 74 15.49 14.87 2.83
N ILE A 75 15.13 13.59 3.01
CA ILE A 75 16.03 12.44 2.75
C ILE A 75 15.63 11.59 1.54
N LEU A 76 14.35 11.62 1.16
CA LEU A 76 13.86 10.83 0.05
C LEU A 76 14.26 11.47 -1.29
N THR A 77 14.80 10.66 -2.19
CA THR A 77 15.10 11.11 -3.56
C THR A 77 13.80 11.42 -4.31
N PRO A 78 13.60 12.66 -4.80
CA PRO A 78 12.40 13.00 -5.56
C PRO A 78 12.33 12.20 -6.87
N LEU A 79 11.14 11.67 -7.17
CA LEU A 79 10.87 10.97 -8.42
C LEU A 79 10.18 11.90 -9.41
N PRO A 80 10.53 11.85 -10.72
CA PRO A 80 9.80 12.59 -11.73
C PRO A 80 8.39 12.01 -11.90
N ASP A 81 7.37 12.88 -11.93
CA ASP A 81 6.01 12.43 -12.24
C ASP A 81 5.92 12.00 -13.72
N PRO A 82 5.63 10.71 -14.01
CA PRO A 82 5.53 10.22 -15.38
C PRO A 82 4.39 10.89 -16.17
N ARG A 83 3.33 11.37 -15.52
CA ARG A 83 2.19 12.05 -16.15
C ARG A 83 2.58 13.41 -16.72
N ARG A 84 3.53 14.12 -16.08
CA ARG A 84 3.98 15.44 -16.56
C ARG A 84 4.72 15.37 -17.89
N ASN A 85 5.37 14.23 -18.20
CA ASN A 85 6.09 14.03 -19.45
C ASN A 85 5.16 13.68 -20.62
N LEU A 86 4.01 13.03 -20.35
CA LEU A 86 2.99 12.72 -21.35
C LEU A 86 2.36 13.99 -21.94
N VAL A 87 2.08 15.00 -21.12
CA VAL A 87 1.48 16.27 -21.58
C VAL A 87 2.43 17.06 -22.49
N LYS A 88 3.73 17.05 -22.20
CA LYS A 88 4.74 17.75 -23.02
C LYS A 88 4.94 17.11 -24.40
N GLY A 89 4.70 15.81 -24.54
CA GLY A 89 4.78 15.10 -25.81
C GLY A 89 3.57 15.32 -26.71
N LEU A 90 2.39 15.60 -26.14
CA LEU A 90 1.15 15.85 -26.88
C LEU A 90 1.00 17.30 -27.38
N MET A 91 1.79 18.23 -26.82
CA MET A 91 1.85 19.63 -27.23
C MET A 91 3.01 19.92 -28.21
N ARG A 92 3.65 18.90 -28.78
CA ARG A 92 4.63 18.98 -29.86
C ARG A 92 4.06 18.33 -31.11
#